data_AF-A0A2T4X787-F1
#
_entry.id   AF-A0A2T4X787-F1
#
_cell.length_a   1.000
_cell.length_b   1.000
_cell.length_c   1.000
_cell.angle_alpha   90.00
_cell.angle_beta   90.00
_cell.angle_gamma   90.00
#
_symmetry.space_group_name_H-M   'P 1'
#
loop_
_entity.id
_entity.type
_entity.pdbx_description
1 polymer ?
#
loop_
_entity_poly.entity_id
_entity_poly.type
_entity_poly.pdbx_seq_one_letter_code
_entity_poly.pdbx_strand_id
1 'polypeptide(L)'
;MSSGKGISRKEFLRRSIRFGGGLIGSALFPWSSKSGDAVPQDDTELTTFLQNDRTITILYTNDTHARIDPFPETAREFAMLGGVARRAHLIKQIRQTHQHVILLDAGDVFQGTPWFQLYGGEVDLRVMSEMGYDAMVIGNHEFDLGVEHLAEVAAHAKFPMLAANYRVHNTPLKNTIRPLTVLRRGSVRIGVFGVGIGLEGVVPKNLYGDIQMYETLTRARYMADSLRTFHKCDLVICLSHLGHQHSGGSNRPSTPDDLTLAQQVPGIDLIIGGHTHTFLDEPVQVQNPSGKTTLVTQMGHSGVRLGKLEINPECWQDTGTYRASFYEVGTALSTNPPRIRSCSTHDDLPSSRIEFR
;
A
#
# COMPACT_ATOMS: atom_id res chain seq x y z
N MET A 1 -38.28 20.56 -42.35
CA MET A 1 -39.31 19.74 -41.67
C MET A 1 -38.83 18.30 -41.61
N SER A 2 -38.42 17.82 -40.43
CA SER A 2 -38.47 16.40 -40.04
C SER A 2 -38.16 16.34 -38.54
N SER A 3 -39.20 16.11 -37.74
CA SER A 3 -39.14 15.96 -36.29
C SER A 3 -39.03 14.47 -35.94
N GLY A 4 -37.90 14.03 -35.42
CA GLY A 4 -37.74 12.69 -34.82
C GLY A 4 -38.27 12.66 -33.40
N LYS A 5 -39.33 11.89 -33.14
CA LYS A 5 -39.95 11.68 -31.82
C LYS A 5 -39.13 10.70 -30.98
N GLY A 6 -38.90 11.04 -29.72
CA GLY A 6 -38.29 10.16 -28.71
C GLY A 6 -39.25 9.08 -28.19
N ILE A 7 -38.68 7.93 -27.81
CA ILE A 7 -39.40 6.76 -27.29
C ILE A 7 -39.77 7.00 -25.81
N SER A 8 -41.01 6.68 -25.43
CA SER A 8 -41.51 6.89 -24.06
C SER A 8 -41.14 5.74 -23.10
N ARG A 9 -40.93 6.05 -21.82
CA ARG A 9 -40.60 5.09 -20.74
C ARG A 9 -41.57 3.90 -20.60
N LYS A 10 -42.82 4.01 -21.05
CA LYS A 10 -43.81 2.91 -21.02
C LYS A 10 -43.56 1.83 -22.07
N GLU A 11 -42.83 2.15 -23.14
CA GLU A 11 -42.59 1.22 -24.26
C GLU A 11 -41.37 0.33 -24.01
N PHE A 12 -40.41 0.80 -23.22
CA PHE A 12 -39.25 0.01 -22.76
C PHE A 12 -39.66 -1.10 -21.78
N LEU A 13 -40.58 -0.80 -20.84
CA LEU A 13 -41.05 -1.74 -19.82
C LEU A 13 -41.91 -2.89 -20.36
N ARG A 14 -42.52 -2.76 -21.55
CA ARG A 14 -43.28 -3.85 -22.19
C ARG A 14 -42.41 -4.89 -22.89
N ARG A 15 -41.13 -4.60 -23.16
CA ARG A 15 -40.21 -5.53 -23.83
C ARG A 15 -39.46 -6.48 -22.89
N SER A 16 -39.53 -6.29 -21.57
CA SER A 16 -38.76 -7.09 -20.59
C SER A 16 -39.56 -8.19 -19.88
N ILE A 17 -40.82 -8.45 -20.27
CA ILE A 17 -41.67 -9.47 -19.62
C ILE A 17 -42.25 -10.43 -20.67
N ARG A 18 -41.37 -11.16 -21.36
CA ARG A 18 -41.61 -12.47 -22.02
C ARG A 18 -40.20 -13.06 -22.16
N PHE A 19 -39.73 -13.94 -21.28
CA PHE A 19 -40.02 -15.37 -21.30
C PHE A 19 -39.75 -15.95 -19.90
N GLY A 20 -40.83 -16.27 -19.20
CA GLY A 20 -40.84 -17.11 -18.00
C GLY A 20 -42.09 -17.97 -18.02
N GLY A 21 -41.91 -19.29 -17.92
CA GLY A 21 -42.95 -20.33 -17.78
C GLY A 21 -43.49 -20.89 -19.10
N GLY A 22 -43.48 -22.20 -19.38
CA GLY A 22 -43.13 -23.40 -18.60
C GLY A 22 -43.46 -24.68 -19.40
N LEU A 23 -43.31 -25.84 -18.72
CA LEU A 23 -43.73 -27.23 -19.04
C LEU A 23 -42.65 -28.25 -19.50
N ILE A 24 -42.14 -28.97 -18.49
CA ILE A 24 -42.12 -30.44 -18.30
C ILE A 24 -42.06 -31.30 -19.58
N GLY A 25 -40.91 -31.96 -19.77
CA GLY A 25 -40.71 -33.10 -20.67
C GLY A 25 -39.51 -33.91 -20.23
N SER A 26 -39.76 -35.07 -19.63
CA SER A 26 -38.82 -36.04 -19.10
C SER A 26 -37.92 -36.67 -20.19
N ALA A 27 -36.61 -36.59 -20.00
CA ALA A 27 -35.65 -37.50 -20.63
C ALA A 27 -34.65 -37.99 -19.57
N LEU A 28 -34.82 -39.25 -19.19
CA LEU A 28 -33.94 -40.00 -18.31
C LEU A 28 -32.67 -40.40 -19.08
N PHE A 29 -31.50 -39.96 -18.61
CA PHE A 29 -30.24 -40.68 -18.80
C PHE A 29 -29.46 -40.68 -17.47
N PRO A 30 -28.99 -41.84 -16.99
CA PRO A 30 -28.49 -41.98 -15.63
C PRO A 30 -27.01 -41.57 -15.58
N TRP A 31 -26.71 -40.43 -14.95
CA TRP A 31 -25.36 -40.14 -14.50
C TRP A 31 -25.21 -40.57 -13.04
N SER A 32 -24.42 -41.62 -12.86
CA SER A 32 -24.01 -42.22 -11.60
C SER A 32 -23.45 -41.18 -10.63
N SER A 33 -24.09 -41.05 -9.47
CA SER A 33 -23.53 -40.37 -8.31
C SER A 33 -22.46 -41.28 -7.68
N LYS A 34 -21.19 -40.98 -7.95
CA LYS A 34 -20.14 -41.32 -6.99
C LYS A 34 -20.04 -40.17 -5.98
N SER A 35 -20.30 -40.57 -4.74
CA SER A 35 -20.09 -39.86 -3.50
C SER A 35 -18.70 -39.22 -3.39
N GLY A 36 -18.69 -37.98 -2.89
CA GLY A 36 -17.66 -37.50 -1.98
C GLY A 36 -16.43 -36.86 -2.62
N ASP A 37 -16.59 -35.68 -3.20
CA ASP A 37 -15.49 -34.73 -3.28
C ASP A 37 -15.80 -33.58 -2.31
N ALA A 38 -15.04 -33.52 -1.23
CA ALA A 38 -15.07 -32.42 -0.28
C ALA A 38 -14.72 -31.11 -1.02
N VAL A 39 -15.56 -30.09 -0.86
CA VAL A 39 -15.14 -28.70 -1.13
C VAL A 39 -13.92 -28.43 -0.25
N PRO A 40 -12.78 -27.95 -0.79
CA PRO A 40 -11.63 -27.62 0.03
C PRO A 40 -12.05 -26.64 1.12
N GLN A 41 -11.85 -26.99 2.38
CA GLN A 41 -12.27 -26.15 3.53
C GLN A 41 -11.61 -24.77 3.54
N ASP A 42 -10.48 -24.60 2.84
CA ASP A 42 -9.64 -23.39 2.82
C ASP A 42 -10.40 -22.15 2.28
N ASP A 43 -11.22 -22.29 1.23
CA ASP A 43 -11.87 -21.13 0.59
C ASP A 43 -13.00 -20.50 1.44
N THR A 44 -13.62 -21.27 2.34
CA THR A 44 -14.80 -20.82 3.11
C THR A 44 -14.42 -19.89 4.25
N GLU A 45 -13.29 -20.15 4.93
CA GLU A 45 -12.75 -19.28 5.98
C GLU A 45 -12.18 -17.99 5.40
N LEU A 46 -11.51 -18.07 4.24
CA LEU A 46 -11.02 -16.92 3.49
C LEU A 46 -12.14 -16.01 2.99
N THR A 47 -13.26 -16.59 2.56
CA THR A 47 -14.44 -15.83 2.13
C THR A 47 -15.11 -15.14 3.32
N THR A 48 -15.12 -15.78 4.49
CA THR A 48 -15.63 -15.18 5.75
C THR A 48 -14.71 -14.07 6.26
N PHE A 49 -13.40 -14.22 6.13
CA PHE A 49 -12.39 -13.21 6.47
C PHE A 49 -12.54 -11.91 5.65
N LEU A 50 -12.82 -12.01 4.35
CA LEU A 50 -12.98 -10.86 3.45
C LEU A 50 -14.39 -10.25 3.46
N GLN A 51 -15.38 -10.94 4.04
CA GLN A 51 -16.73 -10.40 4.27
C GLN A 51 -16.86 -9.69 5.63
N ASN A 52 -15.81 -9.69 6.45
CA ASN A 52 -15.77 -8.97 7.72
C ASN A 52 -15.63 -7.46 7.47
N ASP A 53 -16.46 -6.64 8.13
CA ASP A 53 -16.50 -5.17 8.01
C ASP A 53 -15.22 -4.47 8.51
N ARG A 54 -14.27 -5.25 9.04
CA ARG A 54 -12.98 -4.78 9.55
C ARG A 54 -11.80 -5.04 8.64
N THR A 55 -12.00 -5.74 7.52
CA THR A 55 -10.91 -5.96 6.56
C THR A 55 -10.55 -4.64 5.86
N ILE A 56 -9.27 -4.26 5.94
CA ILE A 56 -8.73 -3.06 5.30
C ILE A 56 -7.98 -3.47 4.05
N THR A 57 -8.33 -2.86 2.92
CA THR A 57 -7.55 -2.94 1.68
C THR A 57 -6.57 -1.77 1.63
N ILE A 58 -5.27 -2.08 1.66
CA ILE A 58 -4.18 -1.10 1.64
C ILE A 58 -3.56 -1.15 0.25
N LEU A 59 -3.71 -0.07 -0.49
CA LEU A 59 -3.02 0.14 -1.77
C LEU A 59 -1.78 1.00 -1.52
N TYR A 60 -0.68 0.69 -2.19
CA TYR A 60 0.55 1.44 -1.98
C TYR A 60 1.49 1.49 -3.17
N THR A 61 2.26 2.57 -3.22
CA THR A 61 3.34 2.84 -4.16
C THR A 61 4.56 3.40 -3.44
N ASN A 62 5.69 3.45 -4.14
CA ASN A 62 6.93 4.07 -3.71
C ASN A 62 7.75 4.45 -4.96
N ASP A 63 8.67 5.41 -4.81
CA ASP A 63 9.71 5.75 -5.79
C ASP A 63 9.13 5.97 -7.19
N THR A 64 8.00 6.69 -7.31
CA THR A 64 7.32 6.86 -8.61
C THR A 64 8.08 7.79 -9.56
N HIS A 65 8.99 8.61 -9.03
CA HIS A 65 9.98 9.37 -9.79
C HIS A 65 9.43 10.13 -11.00
N ALA A 66 8.41 10.95 -10.76
CA ALA A 66 7.74 11.77 -11.76
C ALA A 66 7.28 10.99 -13.00
N ARG A 67 6.98 9.70 -12.86
CA ARG A 67 6.51 8.85 -13.97
C ARG A 67 5.03 9.09 -14.25
N ILE A 68 4.74 10.25 -14.82
CA ILE A 68 3.40 10.66 -15.25
C ILE A 68 2.93 9.83 -16.45
N ASP A 69 3.80 9.69 -17.45
CA ASP A 69 3.56 8.88 -18.65
C ASP A 69 4.06 7.44 -18.47
N PRO A 70 3.46 6.46 -19.16
CA PRO A 70 4.05 5.13 -19.24
C PRO A 70 5.40 5.15 -19.96
N PHE A 71 6.21 4.13 -19.73
CA PHE A 71 7.41 3.91 -20.54
C PHE A 71 7.04 3.65 -22.00
N PRO A 72 7.86 4.12 -22.96
CA PRO A 72 7.64 3.87 -24.38
C PRO A 72 7.75 2.37 -24.68
N GLU A 73 7.14 1.93 -25.78
CA GLU A 73 7.23 0.54 -26.26
C GLU A 73 8.67 0.09 -26.51
N THR A 74 9.54 1.02 -26.87
CA THR A 74 10.96 0.78 -27.14
C THR A 74 11.83 0.76 -25.88
N ALA A 75 11.26 0.95 -24.68
CA ALA A 75 12.04 0.93 -23.45
C ALA A 75 12.66 -0.46 -23.22
N ARG A 76 13.92 -0.49 -22.80
CA ARG A 76 14.64 -1.74 -22.50
C ARG A 76 14.01 -2.51 -21.34
N GLU A 77 13.52 -1.78 -20.35
CA GLU A 77 12.85 -2.31 -19.16
C GLU A 77 11.52 -1.58 -18.99
N PHE A 78 10.54 -2.30 -18.45
CA PHE A 78 9.20 -1.78 -18.18
C PHE A 78 8.47 -1.22 -19.41
N ALA A 79 8.82 -1.67 -20.62
CA ALA A 79 8.15 -1.27 -21.85
C ALA A 79 6.64 -1.32 -21.69
N MET A 80 5.97 -0.22 -22.01
CA MET A 80 4.52 -0.07 -21.88
C MET A 80 3.97 -0.22 -20.45
N LEU A 81 4.79 -0.12 -19.40
CA LEU A 81 4.32 -0.08 -18.00
C LEU A 81 4.39 1.33 -17.41
N GLY A 82 3.80 1.50 -16.23
CA GLY A 82 3.74 2.75 -15.49
C GLY A 82 2.67 3.72 -16.00
N GLY A 83 2.82 4.98 -15.62
CA GLY A 83 1.93 6.06 -15.97
C GLY A 83 0.77 6.24 -14.99
N VAL A 84 0.55 7.50 -14.60
CA VAL A 84 -0.42 7.92 -13.59
C VAL A 84 -1.85 7.59 -14.01
N ALA A 85 -2.22 7.80 -15.28
CA ALA A 85 -3.59 7.57 -15.74
C ALA A 85 -4.02 6.09 -15.60
N ARG A 86 -3.09 5.16 -15.86
CA ARG A 86 -3.33 3.71 -15.72
C ARG A 86 -3.40 3.30 -14.26
N ARG A 87 -2.51 3.86 -13.42
CA ARG A 87 -2.56 3.67 -11.97
C ARG A 87 -3.87 4.19 -11.38
N ALA A 88 -4.33 5.37 -11.80
CA ALA A 88 -5.62 5.94 -11.38
C ALA A 88 -6.80 5.05 -11.78
N HIS A 89 -6.77 4.48 -12.99
CA HIS A 89 -7.79 3.53 -13.45
C HIS A 89 -7.84 2.28 -12.56
N LEU A 90 -6.69 1.67 -12.28
CA LEU A 90 -6.55 0.52 -11.38
C LEU A 90 -7.13 0.79 -9.99
N ILE A 91 -6.68 1.88 -9.37
CA ILE A 91 -7.14 2.30 -8.04
C ILE A 91 -8.66 2.49 -8.04
N LYS A 92 -9.22 3.12 -9.08
CA LYS A 92 -10.65 3.33 -9.21
C LYS A 92 -11.43 2.00 -9.27
N GLN A 93 -10.95 1.02 -10.04
CA GLN A 93 -11.59 -0.30 -10.15
C GLN A 93 -11.52 -1.08 -8.82
N ILE A 94 -10.39 -1.01 -8.13
CA ILE A 94 -10.24 -1.67 -6.82
C ILE A 94 -11.22 -1.07 -5.81
N ARG A 95 -11.33 0.27 -5.77
CA ARG A 95 -12.29 0.97 -4.89
C ARG A 95 -13.77 0.70 -5.22
N GLN A 96 -14.08 0.25 -6.43
CA GLN A 96 -15.45 -0.18 -6.79
C GLN A 96 -15.78 -1.58 -6.27
N THR A 97 -14.77 -2.41 -6.00
CA THR A 97 -14.94 -3.83 -5.66
C THR A 97 -14.56 -4.15 -4.22
N HIS A 98 -13.83 -3.27 -3.54
CA HIS A 98 -13.37 -3.45 -2.16
C HIS A 98 -13.93 -2.35 -1.26
N GLN A 99 -14.30 -2.73 -0.05
CA GLN A 99 -14.66 -1.79 1.01
C GLN A 99 -13.41 -1.35 1.78
N HIS A 100 -13.51 -0.23 2.51
CA HIS A 100 -12.48 0.20 3.46
C HIS A 100 -11.06 0.34 2.87
N VAL A 101 -10.96 0.91 1.67
CA VAL A 101 -9.69 1.11 0.97
C VAL A 101 -8.94 2.33 1.51
N ILE A 102 -7.63 2.19 1.72
CA ILE A 102 -6.68 3.29 1.87
C ILE A 102 -5.61 3.24 0.78
N LEU A 103 -5.04 4.38 0.42
CA LEU A 103 -3.97 4.49 -0.57
C LEU A 103 -2.79 5.29 -0.01
N LEU A 104 -1.60 4.69 0.01
CA LEU A 104 -0.41 5.25 0.67
C LEU A 104 0.78 5.33 -0.29
N ASP A 105 1.72 6.26 -0.05
CA ASP A 105 2.95 6.36 -0.81
C ASP A 105 4.20 6.40 0.08
N ALA A 106 5.25 5.67 -0.30
CA ALA A 106 6.48 5.56 0.47
C ALA A 106 7.57 6.57 0.08
N GLY A 107 7.28 7.66 -0.65
CA GLY A 107 8.22 8.74 -0.93
C GLY A 107 8.94 8.62 -2.28
N ASP A 108 9.80 9.60 -2.59
CA ASP A 108 10.46 9.79 -3.89
C ASP A 108 9.46 9.77 -5.05
N VAL A 109 8.44 10.60 -4.91
CA VAL A 109 7.51 10.92 -6.00
C VAL A 109 8.17 11.91 -6.96
N PHE A 110 9.08 12.74 -6.46
CA PHE A 110 9.80 13.74 -7.26
C PHE A 110 11.01 13.15 -7.98
N GLN A 111 11.52 13.95 -8.93
CA GLN A 111 12.69 13.67 -9.77
C GLN A 111 12.55 12.42 -10.67
N GLY A 112 13.22 12.38 -11.83
CA GLY A 112 13.37 11.14 -12.62
C GLY A 112 12.79 11.18 -14.04
N THR A 113 11.95 12.16 -14.36
CA THR A 113 11.52 12.46 -15.74
C THR A 113 11.52 13.97 -16.03
N PRO A 114 11.40 14.38 -17.32
CA PRO A 114 11.24 15.79 -17.66
C PRO A 114 10.04 16.50 -16.99
N TRP A 115 9.04 15.75 -16.52
CA TRP A 115 7.91 16.34 -15.79
C TRP A 115 8.36 17.09 -14.53
N PHE A 116 9.31 16.53 -13.77
CA PHE A 116 9.84 17.22 -12.60
C PHE A 116 10.62 18.48 -12.97
N GLN A 117 11.39 18.45 -14.07
CA GLN A 117 12.15 19.62 -14.52
C GLN A 117 11.25 20.77 -14.96
N LEU A 118 10.09 20.46 -15.54
CA LEU A 118 9.13 21.45 -16.05
C LEU A 118 8.17 21.97 -14.99
N TYR A 119 7.75 21.12 -14.04
CA TYR A 119 6.65 21.44 -13.11
C TYR A 119 7.04 21.33 -11.62
N GLY A 120 8.28 20.97 -11.31
CA GLY A 120 8.81 20.97 -9.95
C GLY A 120 8.03 20.11 -8.95
N GLY A 121 7.30 19.08 -9.39
CA GLY A 121 6.51 18.20 -8.52
C GLY A 121 5.05 18.63 -8.31
N GLU A 122 4.62 19.79 -8.83
CA GLU A 122 3.21 20.24 -8.73
C GLU A 122 2.25 19.23 -9.38
N VAL A 123 2.58 18.76 -10.58
CA VAL A 123 1.74 17.81 -11.33
C VAL A 123 1.56 16.54 -10.53
N ASP A 124 2.64 16.01 -9.96
CA ASP A 124 2.64 14.78 -9.16
C ASP A 124 1.71 14.86 -7.95
N LEU A 125 1.82 15.93 -7.15
CA LEU A 125 0.97 16.10 -5.97
C LEU A 125 -0.50 16.36 -6.31
N ARG A 126 -0.78 17.06 -7.43
CA ARG A 126 -2.15 17.25 -7.92
C ARG A 126 -2.79 15.93 -8.32
N VAL A 127 -2.10 15.12 -9.13
CA VAL A 127 -2.66 13.84 -9.59
C VAL A 127 -2.77 12.83 -8.45
N MET A 128 -1.85 12.82 -7.48
CA MET A 128 -2.00 12.02 -6.25
C MET A 128 -3.22 12.47 -5.44
N SER A 129 -3.47 13.77 -5.36
CA SER A 129 -4.65 14.30 -4.68
C SER A 129 -5.95 13.93 -5.40
N GLU A 130 -5.97 13.94 -6.73
CA GLU A 130 -7.11 13.48 -7.52
C GLU A 130 -7.32 11.96 -7.42
N MET A 131 -6.24 11.19 -7.35
CA MET A 131 -6.27 9.76 -7.04
C MET A 131 -6.68 9.47 -5.59
N GLY A 132 -6.76 10.48 -4.72
CA GLY A 132 -7.16 10.34 -3.33
C GLY A 132 -6.19 9.49 -2.52
N TYR A 133 -4.89 9.78 -2.58
CA TYR A 133 -3.94 9.27 -1.59
C TYR A 133 -4.36 9.72 -0.18
N ASP A 134 -4.14 8.87 0.82
CA ASP A 134 -4.47 9.11 2.22
C ASP A 134 -3.28 9.61 3.03
N ALA A 135 -2.06 9.25 2.65
CA ALA A 135 -0.82 9.76 3.21
C ALA A 135 0.38 9.44 2.30
N MET A 136 1.46 10.19 2.46
CA MET A 136 2.77 9.96 1.85
C MET A 136 3.86 10.23 2.87
N VAL A 137 4.98 9.49 2.86
CA VAL A 137 6.20 9.88 3.59
C VAL A 137 7.13 10.70 2.70
N ILE A 138 7.86 11.64 3.29
CA ILE A 138 8.90 12.40 2.60
C ILE A 138 10.14 11.52 2.36
N GLY A 139 10.54 11.37 1.11
CA GLY A 139 11.81 10.81 0.67
C GLY A 139 12.90 11.87 0.45
N ASN A 140 14.03 11.45 -0.10
CA ASN A 140 15.16 12.35 -0.35
C ASN A 140 14.93 13.28 -1.54
N HIS A 141 14.31 12.78 -2.62
CA HIS A 141 14.12 13.55 -3.85
C HIS A 141 13.05 14.63 -3.72
N GLU A 142 12.23 14.59 -2.66
CA GLU A 142 11.33 15.69 -2.32
C GLU A 142 12.10 17.01 -2.04
N PHE A 143 13.38 16.94 -1.68
CA PHE A 143 14.22 18.11 -1.39
C PHE A 143 15.03 18.62 -2.58
N ASP A 144 14.94 18.03 -3.77
CA ASP A 144 15.84 18.33 -4.90
C ASP A 144 15.80 19.80 -5.38
N LEU A 145 14.68 20.49 -5.16
CA LEU A 145 14.53 21.92 -5.43
C LEU A 145 14.54 22.80 -4.17
N GLY A 146 14.85 22.21 -3.01
CA GLY A 146 14.96 22.91 -1.72
C GLY A 146 13.68 22.92 -0.88
N VAL A 147 13.82 23.20 0.42
CA VAL A 147 12.72 23.23 1.39
C VAL A 147 11.68 24.31 1.11
N GLU A 148 12.09 25.44 0.53
CA GLU A 148 11.19 26.52 0.12
C GLU A 148 10.26 26.04 -1.00
N HIS A 149 10.83 25.46 -2.05
CA HIS A 149 10.07 24.94 -3.17
C HIS A 149 9.15 23.79 -2.75
N LEU A 150 9.67 22.85 -1.95
CA LEU A 150 8.83 21.76 -1.41
C LEU A 150 7.64 22.30 -0.63
N ALA A 151 7.81 23.35 0.19
CA ALA A 151 6.72 23.96 0.92
C ALA A 151 5.68 24.62 0.02
N GLU A 152 6.10 25.22 -1.09
CA GLU A 152 5.22 25.81 -2.10
C GLU A 152 4.37 24.73 -2.79
N VAL A 153 5.01 23.72 -3.40
CA VAL A 153 4.28 22.70 -4.17
C VAL A 153 3.43 21.78 -3.29
N ALA A 154 3.80 21.61 -2.02
CA ALA A 154 3.02 20.82 -1.07
C ALA A 154 1.60 21.37 -0.83
N ALA A 155 1.33 22.64 -1.16
CA ALA A 155 -0.03 23.18 -1.15
C ALA A 155 -1.00 22.44 -2.09
N HIS A 156 -0.47 21.69 -3.07
CA HIS A 156 -1.26 20.88 -3.98
C HIS A 156 -1.60 19.48 -3.44
N ALA A 157 -0.96 19.03 -2.36
CA ALA A 157 -1.27 17.79 -1.69
C ALA A 157 -2.53 17.93 -0.81
N LYS A 158 -3.59 17.20 -1.14
CA LYS A 158 -4.83 17.11 -0.34
C LYS A 158 -4.78 16.02 0.74
N PHE A 159 -3.59 15.52 1.02
CA PHE A 159 -3.30 14.46 1.98
C PHE A 159 -2.10 14.85 2.84
N PRO A 160 -1.98 14.32 4.05
CA PRO A 160 -0.84 14.59 4.91
C PRO A 160 0.46 14.00 4.33
N MET A 161 1.49 14.85 4.25
CA MET A 161 2.88 14.43 4.03
C MET A 161 3.55 14.19 5.38
N LEU A 162 4.23 13.07 5.53
CA LEU A 162 4.65 12.53 6.82
C LEU A 162 6.18 12.44 6.95
N ALA A 163 6.72 12.81 8.11
CA ALA A 163 8.06 12.45 8.55
C ALA A 163 8.19 12.68 10.07
N ALA A 164 8.11 11.61 10.86
CA ALA A 164 8.17 11.68 12.32
C ALA A 164 9.57 11.97 12.85
N ASN A 165 10.61 11.58 12.11
CA ASN A 165 12.01 11.76 12.46
C ASN A 165 12.61 13.08 11.96
N TYR A 166 11.84 13.94 11.28
CA TYR A 166 12.30 15.28 10.86
C TYR A 166 11.80 16.38 11.80
N ARG A 167 12.71 17.26 12.21
CA ARG A 167 12.42 18.47 12.99
C ARG A 167 12.29 19.66 12.05
N VAL A 168 11.06 19.96 11.65
CA VAL A 168 10.75 20.99 10.64
C VAL A 168 10.29 22.34 11.22
N HIS A 169 10.26 22.49 12.55
CA HIS A 169 9.73 23.69 13.23
C HIS A 169 10.31 25.03 12.77
N ASN A 170 11.60 25.06 12.42
CA ASN A 170 12.31 26.27 11.96
C ASN A 170 12.37 26.38 10.43
N THR A 171 11.60 25.60 9.71
CA THR A 171 11.59 25.60 8.24
C THR A 171 10.22 25.97 7.70
N PRO A 172 10.11 26.33 6.41
CA PRO A 172 8.82 26.54 5.75
C PRO A 172 7.86 25.34 5.85
N LEU A 173 8.39 24.14 6.10
CA LEU A 173 7.65 22.87 6.13
C LEU A 173 6.92 22.60 7.46
N LYS A 174 7.02 23.48 8.47
CA LYS A 174 6.45 23.27 9.82
C LYS A 174 4.95 22.96 9.85
N ASN A 175 4.19 23.47 8.88
CA ASN A 175 2.74 23.25 8.76
C ASN A 175 2.39 22.22 7.68
N THR A 176 3.38 21.79 6.91
CA THR A 176 3.26 20.90 5.76
C THR A 176 3.50 19.46 6.17
N ILE A 177 4.63 19.20 6.84
CA ILE A 177 5.05 17.87 7.25
C ILE A 177 4.52 17.57 8.66
N ARG A 178 3.85 16.43 8.81
CA ARG A 178 3.32 15.94 10.08
C ARG A 178 4.04 14.67 10.50
N PRO A 179 4.10 14.32 11.79
CA PRO A 179 4.72 13.06 12.19
C PRO A 179 3.86 11.84 11.84
N LEU A 180 2.53 11.98 12.00
CA LEU A 180 1.57 10.89 11.82
C LEU A 180 0.20 11.43 11.36
N THR A 181 -0.66 10.51 10.94
CA THR A 181 -2.10 10.71 10.77
C THR A 181 -2.86 9.50 11.30
N VAL A 182 -4.13 9.68 11.67
CA VAL A 182 -5.03 8.59 12.05
C VAL A 182 -6.21 8.59 11.10
N LEU A 183 -6.38 7.50 10.38
CA LEU A 183 -7.45 7.29 9.42
C LEU A 183 -8.53 6.40 10.05
N ARG A 184 -9.76 6.54 9.57
CA ARG A 184 -10.87 5.65 9.94
C ARG A 184 -11.49 5.06 8.69
N ARG A 185 -11.69 3.74 8.71
CA ARG A 185 -12.44 2.99 7.71
C ARG A 185 -13.31 1.97 8.43
N GLY A 186 -14.63 2.11 8.31
CA GLY A 186 -15.56 1.32 9.12
C GLY A 186 -15.34 1.56 10.61
N SER A 187 -15.25 0.46 11.37
CA SER A 187 -14.95 0.46 12.80
C SER A 187 -13.46 0.53 13.12
N VAL A 188 -12.57 0.40 12.13
CA VAL A 188 -11.12 0.33 12.29
C VAL A 188 -10.48 1.72 12.32
N ARG A 189 -9.62 1.96 13.32
CA ARG A 189 -8.68 3.08 13.39
C ARG A 189 -7.30 2.65 12.92
N ILE A 190 -6.79 3.34 11.92
CA ILE A 190 -5.52 3.04 11.26
C ILE A 190 -4.56 4.18 11.56
N GLY A 191 -3.52 3.91 12.34
CA GLY A 191 -2.43 4.84 12.61
C GLY A 191 -1.38 4.73 11.51
N VAL A 192 -1.03 5.85 10.88
CA VAL A 192 0.03 5.92 9.88
C VAL A 192 1.06 6.95 10.32
N PHE A 193 2.33 6.55 10.43
CA PHE A 193 3.44 7.48 10.67
C PHE A 193 4.51 7.33 9.60
N GLY A 194 5.26 8.41 9.36
CA GLY A 194 6.32 8.44 8.35
C GLY A 194 7.70 8.41 8.97
N VAL A 195 8.67 7.81 8.29
CA VAL A 195 10.10 7.89 8.64
C VAL A 195 10.90 8.13 7.37
N GLY A 196 11.59 9.27 7.28
CA GLY A 196 12.43 9.63 6.14
C GLY A 196 13.89 9.19 6.33
N ILE A 197 14.65 9.11 5.23
CA ILE A 197 16.08 8.78 5.26
C ILE A 197 16.93 9.84 5.96
N GLY A 198 18.12 9.43 6.42
CA GLY A 198 19.23 10.32 6.76
C GLY A 198 19.55 11.31 5.63
N LEU A 199 19.38 12.61 5.87
CA LEU A 199 19.60 13.63 4.83
C LEU A 199 21.10 13.94 4.62
N GLU A 200 21.91 13.85 5.67
CA GLU A 200 23.35 14.11 5.58
C GLU A 200 24.05 13.09 4.67
N GLY A 201 24.74 13.59 3.64
CA GLY A 201 25.41 12.75 2.64
C GLY A 201 24.49 12.14 1.59
N VAL A 202 23.17 12.38 1.66
CA VAL A 202 22.17 11.98 0.64
C VAL A 202 21.62 13.19 -0.09
N VAL A 203 21.30 14.26 0.65
CA VAL A 203 20.80 15.53 0.11
C VAL A 203 21.85 16.62 0.40
N PRO A 204 22.15 17.54 -0.54
CA PRO A 204 22.99 18.70 -0.26
C PRO A 204 22.47 19.56 0.89
N LYS A 205 23.36 19.99 1.81
CA LYS A 205 22.99 20.72 3.03
C LYS A 205 22.16 21.98 2.79
N ASN A 206 22.44 22.70 1.70
CA ASN A 206 21.71 23.91 1.34
C ASN A 206 20.26 23.65 0.91
N LEU A 207 19.92 22.42 0.50
CA LEU A 207 18.57 22.09 0.04
C LEU A 207 17.63 21.72 1.18
N TYR A 208 18.11 21.03 2.23
CA TYR A 208 17.29 20.69 3.39
C TYR A 208 17.41 21.66 4.57
N GLY A 209 18.32 22.64 4.49
CA GLY A 209 18.43 23.75 5.42
C GLY A 209 18.53 23.32 6.89
N ASP A 210 17.68 23.90 7.73
CA ASP A 210 17.69 23.72 9.19
C ASP A 210 16.94 22.46 9.68
N ILE A 211 16.56 21.56 8.77
CA ILE A 211 16.00 20.26 9.18
C ILE A 211 17.04 19.51 9.98
N GLN A 212 16.65 19.13 11.20
CA GLN A 212 17.40 18.23 12.07
C GLN A 212 16.68 16.89 12.16
N MET A 213 17.42 15.82 12.43
CA MET A 213 16.84 14.49 12.54
C MET A 213 16.81 14.01 13.99
N TYR A 214 15.68 13.41 14.39
CA TYR A 214 15.63 12.57 15.58
C TYR A 214 16.30 11.23 15.29
N GLU A 215 16.77 10.55 16.33
CA GLU A 215 17.18 9.14 16.21
C GLU A 215 15.96 8.31 15.79
N THR A 216 16.08 7.63 14.66
CA THR A 216 14.96 7.02 13.93
C THR A 216 14.27 5.92 14.74
N LEU A 217 15.01 4.99 15.35
CA LEU A 217 14.42 3.85 16.07
C LEU A 217 13.66 4.31 17.31
N THR A 218 14.25 5.22 18.09
CA THR A 218 13.62 5.83 19.27
C THR A 218 12.36 6.57 18.86
N ARG A 219 12.42 7.34 17.76
CA ARG A 219 11.25 8.08 17.29
C ARG A 219 10.14 7.16 16.81
N ALA A 220 10.47 6.11 16.06
CA ALA A 220 9.51 5.12 15.59
C ALA A 220 8.86 4.35 16.75
N ARG A 221 9.61 3.95 17.79
CA ARG A 221 9.05 3.35 19.02
C ARG A 221 8.03 4.27 19.68
N TYR A 222 8.36 5.54 19.83
CA TYR A 222 7.43 6.52 20.40
C TYR A 222 6.17 6.70 19.54
N MET A 223 6.29 6.71 18.21
CA MET A 223 5.13 6.79 17.30
C MET A 223 4.25 5.54 17.39
N ALA A 224 4.83 4.35 17.33
CA ALA A 224 4.10 3.10 17.43
C ALA A 224 3.36 2.99 18.77
N ASP A 225 4.05 3.29 19.88
CA ASP A 225 3.44 3.31 21.21
C ASP A 225 2.29 4.31 21.29
N SER A 226 2.51 5.57 20.90
CA SER A 226 1.47 6.61 20.91
C SER A 226 0.24 6.22 20.08
N LEU A 227 0.44 5.62 18.89
CA LEU A 227 -0.65 5.17 18.03
C LEU A 227 -1.47 4.04 18.68
N ARG A 228 -0.81 3.10 19.37
CA ARG A 228 -1.48 2.01 20.10
C ARG A 228 -2.15 2.46 21.38
N THR A 229 -1.44 3.21 22.22
CA THR A 229 -1.85 3.48 23.60
C THR A 229 -2.72 4.71 23.72
N PHE A 230 -2.39 5.79 23.02
CA PHE A 230 -3.11 7.06 23.11
C PHE A 230 -4.19 7.17 22.03
N HIS A 231 -3.84 6.96 20.77
CA HIS A 231 -4.81 7.03 19.66
C HIS A 231 -5.70 5.78 19.54
N LYS A 232 -5.31 4.69 20.22
CA LYS A 232 -6.05 3.41 20.26
C LYS A 232 -6.27 2.82 18.86
N CYS A 233 -5.24 2.88 18.02
CA CYS A 233 -5.28 2.34 16.65
C CYS A 233 -5.26 0.82 16.66
N ASP A 234 -6.17 0.22 15.88
CA ASP A 234 -6.26 -1.22 15.67
C ASP A 234 -5.17 -1.71 14.72
N LEU A 235 -4.76 -0.87 13.76
CA LEU A 235 -3.67 -1.13 12.81
C LEU A 235 -2.65 0.01 12.85
N VAL A 236 -1.35 -0.31 12.86
CA VAL A 236 -0.25 0.67 12.83
C VAL A 236 0.66 0.41 11.63
N ILE A 237 0.72 1.39 10.74
CA ILE A 237 1.49 1.35 9.50
C ILE A 237 2.63 2.38 9.59
N CYS A 238 3.85 1.96 9.26
CA CYS A 238 4.98 2.84 9.02
C CYS A 238 5.17 3.01 7.51
N LEU A 239 5.07 4.24 7.02
CA LEU A 239 5.59 4.62 5.71
C LEU A 239 7.07 4.96 5.87
N SER A 240 7.93 4.15 5.29
CA SER A 240 9.37 4.28 5.45
C SER A 240 10.03 4.61 4.13
N HIS A 241 10.89 5.63 4.16
CA HIS A 241 11.81 5.92 3.08
C HIS A 241 13.25 5.61 3.50
N LEU A 242 13.45 4.63 4.39
CA LEU A 242 14.79 4.23 4.85
C LEU A 242 15.51 3.32 3.86
N GLY A 243 14.76 2.52 3.10
CA GLY A 243 15.30 1.45 2.27
C GLY A 243 15.06 0.07 2.86
N HIS A 244 14.82 -0.92 2.00
CA HIS A 244 14.50 -2.28 2.41
C HIS A 244 15.62 -2.93 3.23
N GLN A 245 16.83 -2.97 2.66
CA GLN A 245 18.02 -3.50 3.30
C GLN A 245 19.26 -2.80 2.76
N HIS A 246 20.09 -2.25 3.64
CA HIS A 246 21.37 -1.69 3.24
C HIS A 246 22.43 -2.78 3.18
N SER A 247 23.11 -2.94 2.04
CA SER A 247 24.31 -3.79 1.99
C SER A 247 25.41 -3.15 2.83
N GLY A 248 25.78 -3.81 3.93
CA GLY A 248 26.81 -3.35 4.86
C GLY A 248 28.11 -3.05 4.12
N GLY A 249 28.47 -1.76 4.02
CA GLY A 249 29.65 -1.36 3.25
C GLY A 249 29.89 0.14 3.09
N SER A 250 29.18 1.01 3.82
CA SER A 250 29.50 2.44 3.81
C SER A 250 29.73 2.93 5.22
N ASN A 251 30.71 3.82 5.37
CA ASN A 251 31.00 4.60 6.59
C ASN A 251 29.85 5.55 6.99
N ARG A 252 28.59 5.16 6.73
CA ARG A 252 27.40 5.90 7.15
C ARG A 252 27.14 5.54 8.61
N PRO A 253 26.91 6.53 9.50
CA PRO A 253 26.37 6.25 10.82
C PRO A 253 25.14 5.36 10.67
N SER A 254 25.01 4.37 11.56
CA SER A 254 23.99 3.31 11.58
C SER A 254 22.58 3.82 11.29
N THR A 255 22.24 3.99 10.01
CA THR A 255 20.90 4.40 9.58
C THR A 255 20.13 3.09 9.46
N PRO A 256 19.10 2.86 10.31
CA PRO A 256 18.34 1.62 10.24
C PRO A 256 17.68 1.51 8.85
N ASP A 257 17.61 0.29 8.33
CA ASP A 257 16.72 -0.06 7.21
C ASP A 257 15.37 -0.56 7.72
N ASP A 258 14.47 -0.89 6.80
CA ASP A 258 13.12 -1.37 7.11
C ASP A 258 13.13 -2.70 7.89
N LEU A 259 14.06 -3.60 7.60
CA LEU A 259 14.21 -4.86 8.34
C LEU A 259 14.67 -4.61 9.78
N THR A 260 15.64 -3.72 9.98
CA THR A 260 16.10 -3.28 11.30
C THR A 260 14.96 -2.63 12.08
N LEU A 261 14.16 -1.78 11.41
CA LEU A 261 13.01 -1.13 12.03
C LEU A 261 11.97 -2.16 12.49
N ALA A 262 11.62 -3.11 11.63
CA ALA A 262 10.70 -4.20 11.96
C ALA A 262 11.21 -5.06 13.13
N GLN A 263 12.50 -5.38 13.14
CA GLN A 263 13.11 -6.22 14.17
C GLN A 263 13.22 -5.53 15.53
N GLN A 264 13.28 -4.20 15.57
CA GLN A 264 13.62 -3.46 16.80
C GLN A 264 12.49 -2.59 17.36
N VAL A 265 11.39 -2.41 16.62
CA VAL A 265 10.28 -1.54 17.00
C VAL A 265 8.97 -2.34 17.13
N PRO A 266 8.60 -2.77 18.34
CA PRO A 266 7.33 -3.45 18.55
C PRO A 266 6.14 -2.51 18.33
N GLY A 267 4.99 -3.10 17.99
CA GLY A 267 3.73 -2.39 17.83
C GLY A 267 3.41 -1.95 16.40
N ILE A 268 4.36 -2.05 15.46
CA ILE A 268 4.15 -1.84 14.01
C ILE A 268 3.62 -3.13 13.39
N ASP A 269 2.53 -3.02 12.62
CA ASP A 269 1.96 -4.16 11.88
C ASP A 269 2.56 -4.29 10.48
N LEU A 270 2.72 -3.16 9.80
CA LEU A 270 3.14 -3.09 8.41
C LEU A 270 4.12 -1.94 8.20
N ILE A 271 5.22 -2.23 7.52
CA ILE A 271 6.16 -1.26 6.97
C ILE A 271 6.03 -1.31 5.45
N ILE A 272 5.70 -0.18 4.86
CA ILE A 272 5.71 0.03 3.40
C ILE A 272 6.94 0.90 3.11
N GLY A 273 7.94 0.29 2.47
CA GLY A 273 9.25 0.86 2.18
C GLY A 273 9.35 1.54 0.82
N GLY A 274 10.42 2.31 0.64
CA GLY A 274 10.85 2.98 -0.59
C GLY A 274 12.38 3.05 -0.68
N HIS A 275 12.94 4.02 -1.38
CA HIS A 275 14.38 4.35 -1.47
C HIS A 275 15.26 3.34 -2.23
N THR A 276 15.25 2.05 -1.85
CA THR A 276 16.15 1.03 -2.43
C THR A 276 15.66 0.43 -3.74
N HIS A 277 14.51 0.90 -4.26
CA HIS A 277 13.85 0.40 -5.47
C HIS A 277 13.64 -1.13 -5.46
N THR A 278 13.49 -1.73 -4.28
CA THR A 278 13.44 -3.19 -4.14
C THR A 278 12.09 -3.70 -4.61
N PHE A 279 12.10 -4.63 -5.58
CA PHE A 279 10.91 -5.34 -6.01
C PHE A 279 10.69 -6.56 -5.10
N LEU A 280 9.65 -6.51 -4.27
CA LEU A 280 9.22 -7.64 -3.46
C LEU A 280 7.92 -8.22 -4.02
N ASP A 281 7.93 -9.51 -4.33
CA ASP A 281 6.73 -10.20 -4.80
C ASP A 281 5.79 -10.59 -3.64
N GLU A 282 6.35 -10.72 -2.43
CA GLU A 282 5.62 -10.98 -1.18
C GLU A 282 6.20 -10.10 -0.05
N PRO A 283 5.40 -9.71 0.96
CA PRO A 283 5.93 -9.09 2.17
C PRO A 283 6.88 -10.03 2.92
N VAL A 284 7.98 -9.48 3.41
CA VAL A 284 8.89 -10.15 4.35
C VAL A 284 8.27 -10.08 5.75
N GLN A 285 8.22 -11.22 6.45
CA GLN A 285 7.74 -11.29 7.83
C GLN A 285 8.93 -11.21 8.78
N VAL A 286 8.90 -10.27 9.71
CA VAL A 286 9.94 -10.08 10.72
C VAL A 286 9.31 -10.15 12.10
N GLN A 287 9.79 -11.05 12.95
CA GLN A 287 9.36 -11.11 14.34
C GLN A 287 10.10 -10.05 15.16
N ASN A 288 9.35 -9.22 15.88
CA ASN A 288 9.90 -8.20 16.77
C ASN A 288 10.09 -8.76 18.21
N PRO A 289 10.72 -8.02 19.13
CA PRO A 289 11.08 -8.53 20.46
C PRO A 289 9.87 -8.84 21.36
N SER A 290 8.66 -8.37 20.99
CA SER A 290 7.41 -8.72 21.69
C SER A 290 6.81 -10.05 21.22
N GLY A 291 7.46 -10.75 20.29
CA GLY A 291 6.98 -12.00 19.69
C GLY A 291 5.92 -11.81 18.60
N LYS A 292 5.46 -10.58 18.36
CA LYS A 292 4.53 -10.21 17.28
C LYS A 292 5.28 -10.02 15.96
N THR A 293 4.56 -10.19 14.85
CA THR A 293 5.11 -10.08 13.50
C THR A 293 4.88 -8.68 12.93
N THR A 294 5.84 -8.20 12.16
CA THR A 294 5.72 -7.01 11.33
C THR A 294 5.95 -7.43 9.87
N LEU A 295 5.05 -7.00 8.98
CA LEU A 295 5.19 -7.20 7.54
C LEU A 295 6.01 -6.07 6.94
N VAL A 296 6.93 -6.37 6.02
CA VAL A 296 7.76 -5.38 5.30
C VAL A 296 7.59 -5.58 3.80
N THR A 297 7.25 -4.54 3.06
CA THR A 297 6.98 -4.63 1.61
C THR A 297 7.42 -3.38 0.84
N GLN A 298 7.67 -3.53 -0.46
CA GLN A 298 8.12 -2.47 -1.37
C GLN A 298 7.80 -2.85 -2.82
N MET A 299 7.47 -1.87 -3.68
CA MET A 299 6.94 -2.07 -5.04
C MET A 299 7.90 -1.62 -6.14
N GLY A 300 9.22 -1.68 -5.88
CA GLY A 300 10.21 -1.31 -6.87
C GLY A 300 10.26 0.20 -7.09
N HIS A 301 10.03 0.68 -8.30
CA HIS A 301 10.07 2.12 -8.63
C HIS A 301 9.30 2.45 -9.91
N SER A 302 9.28 3.72 -10.30
CA SER A 302 8.65 4.27 -11.52
C SER A 302 7.14 4.03 -11.62
N GLY A 303 6.48 3.68 -10.51
CA GLY A 303 5.03 3.42 -10.50
C GLY A 303 4.58 2.30 -11.45
N VAL A 304 5.46 1.35 -11.76
CA VAL A 304 5.17 0.20 -12.64
C VAL A 304 4.44 -0.92 -11.91
N ARG A 305 4.47 -0.91 -10.56
CA ARG A 305 3.66 -1.79 -9.71
C ARG A 305 2.76 -0.97 -8.78
N LEU A 306 1.59 -1.51 -8.48
CA LEU A 306 0.70 -1.05 -7.42
C LEU A 306 0.52 -2.19 -6.43
N GLY A 307 1.02 -2.02 -5.21
CA GLY A 307 0.87 -3.01 -4.14
C GLY A 307 -0.55 -3.03 -3.61
N LYS A 308 -1.03 -4.22 -3.23
CA LYS A 308 -2.32 -4.43 -2.56
C LYS A 308 -2.14 -5.43 -1.42
N LEU A 309 -2.50 -5.00 -0.21
CA LEU A 309 -2.51 -5.84 0.97
C LEU A 309 -3.89 -5.77 1.64
N GLU A 310 -4.49 -6.92 1.92
CA GLU A 310 -5.76 -7.04 2.63
C GLU A 310 -5.50 -7.68 4.00
N ILE A 311 -5.87 -6.97 5.05
CA ILE A 311 -5.55 -7.33 6.43
C ILE A 311 -6.72 -7.03 7.35
N ASN A 312 -7.00 -7.97 8.26
CA ASN A 312 -7.96 -7.77 9.33
C ASN A 312 -7.18 -7.56 10.65
N PRO A 313 -7.20 -6.35 11.23
CA PRO A 313 -6.43 -6.02 12.42
C PRO A 313 -6.81 -6.85 13.65
N GLU A 314 -8.02 -7.43 13.72
CA GLU A 314 -8.47 -8.18 14.89
C GLU A 314 -7.77 -9.52 15.06
N CYS A 315 -7.44 -10.19 13.96
CA CYS A 315 -6.98 -11.57 14.01
C CYS A 315 -5.64 -11.82 13.33
N TRP A 316 -5.15 -10.92 12.47
CA TRP A 316 -3.97 -11.25 11.65
C TRP A 316 -2.70 -11.52 12.48
N GLN A 317 -2.53 -10.88 13.63
CA GLN A 317 -1.39 -11.13 14.53
C GLN A 317 -1.47 -12.50 15.22
N ASP A 318 -2.66 -13.09 15.31
CA ASP A 318 -2.89 -14.36 15.98
C ASP A 318 -2.98 -15.51 14.97
N THR A 319 -3.54 -15.26 13.79
CA THR A 319 -3.71 -16.26 12.71
C THR A 319 -2.60 -16.21 11.65
N GLY A 320 -1.82 -15.13 11.60
CA GLY A 320 -0.87 -14.84 10.53
C GLY A 320 -1.53 -14.52 9.17
N THR A 321 -2.86 -14.36 9.13
CA THR A 321 -3.61 -14.30 7.85
C THR A 321 -3.65 -12.90 7.27
N TYR A 322 -3.14 -12.76 6.05
CA TYR A 322 -3.30 -11.61 5.19
C TYR A 322 -3.27 -12.06 3.72
N ARG A 323 -3.74 -11.21 2.81
CA ARG A 323 -3.59 -11.42 1.37
C ARG A 323 -2.72 -10.32 0.79
N ALA A 324 -1.63 -10.71 0.15
CA ALA A 324 -0.75 -9.78 -0.55
C ALA A 324 -0.72 -10.09 -2.04
N SER A 325 -0.73 -9.03 -2.84
CA SER A 325 -0.64 -9.07 -4.30
C SER A 325 -0.12 -7.74 -4.80
N PHE A 326 0.21 -7.69 -6.09
CA PHE A 326 0.46 -6.42 -6.76
C PHE A 326 -0.04 -6.50 -8.21
N TYR A 327 -0.31 -5.33 -8.76
CA TYR A 327 -0.70 -5.14 -10.15
C TYR A 327 0.49 -4.59 -10.90
N GLU A 328 0.78 -5.13 -12.09
CA GLU A 328 1.62 -4.43 -13.05
C GLU A 328 0.78 -3.35 -13.74
N VAL A 329 1.30 -2.12 -13.74
CA VAL A 329 0.59 -0.95 -14.26
C VAL A 329 0.76 -0.90 -15.78
N GLY A 330 0.07 -1.77 -16.50
CA GLY A 330 0.14 -1.90 -17.96
C GLY A 330 -1.14 -1.50 -18.69
N THR A 331 -1.20 -1.79 -19.99
CA THR A 331 -2.39 -1.60 -20.84
C THR A 331 -3.49 -2.63 -20.56
N ALA A 332 -3.13 -3.81 -20.06
CA ALA A 332 -4.04 -4.82 -19.56
C ALA A 332 -3.92 -4.91 -18.04
N LEU A 333 -5.05 -5.21 -17.37
CA LEU A 333 -5.04 -5.54 -15.95
C LEU A 333 -4.34 -6.89 -15.77
N SER A 334 -3.04 -6.85 -15.50
CA SER A 334 -2.27 -8.02 -15.08
C SER A 334 -2.08 -7.94 -13.58
N THR A 335 -2.78 -8.81 -12.85
CA THR A 335 -2.50 -9.07 -11.44
C THR A 335 -1.53 -10.22 -11.34
N ASN A 336 -0.53 -10.12 -10.47
CA ASN A 336 0.05 -11.34 -9.95
C ASN A 336 -0.99 -12.05 -9.09
N PRO A 337 -1.13 -13.39 -9.21
CA PRO A 337 -2.14 -14.13 -8.48
C PRO A 337 -1.98 -13.84 -6.97
N PRO A 338 -3.06 -13.52 -6.25
CA PRO A 338 -2.96 -13.21 -4.84
C PRO A 338 -2.36 -14.38 -4.09
N ARG A 339 -1.28 -14.11 -3.35
CA ARG A 339 -0.69 -15.09 -2.46
C ARG A 339 -1.47 -15.02 -1.16
N ILE A 340 -2.28 -16.05 -0.94
CA ILE A 340 -3.00 -16.24 0.29
C ILE A 340 -2.10 -17.07 1.20
N ARG A 341 -1.81 -16.55 2.39
CA ARG A 341 -1.27 -17.37 3.47
C ARG A 341 -2.35 -17.52 4.54
N SER A 342 -3.14 -18.59 4.44
CA SER A 342 -3.84 -19.18 5.57
C SER A 342 -2.83 -20.08 6.30
N CYS A 343 -2.81 -20.05 7.64
CA CYS A 343 -2.17 -21.10 8.39
C CYS A 343 -3.28 -22.04 8.83
N SER A 344 -3.23 -23.29 8.37
CA SER A 344 -4.01 -24.38 8.93
C SER A 344 -3.87 -24.37 10.45
N THR A 345 -4.98 -24.54 11.13
CA THR A 345 -5.08 -24.68 12.59
C THR A 345 -3.95 -25.54 13.13
N HIS A 346 -3.37 -25.12 14.26
CA HIS A 346 -2.50 -25.90 15.13
C HIS A 346 -2.77 -27.41 15.09
N ASP A 347 -2.02 -28.16 14.28
CA ASP A 347 -1.88 -29.62 14.35
C ASP A 347 -0.68 -30.03 13.47
N ASP A 348 0.50 -29.51 13.79
CA ASP A 348 1.78 -30.11 13.40
C ASP A 348 2.89 -29.60 14.35
N LEU A 349 2.71 -29.91 15.64
CA LEU A 349 3.87 -30.04 16.53
C LEU A 349 4.45 -31.44 16.28
N PRO A 350 5.72 -31.60 15.88
CA PRO A 350 6.34 -32.92 15.89
C PRO A 350 6.34 -33.42 17.32
N SER A 351 5.60 -34.51 17.57
CA SER A 351 5.64 -35.21 18.85
C SER A 351 7.04 -35.82 19.04
N SER A 352 7.97 -35.07 19.62
CA SER A 352 9.20 -35.64 20.16
C SER A 352 8.84 -36.39 21.43
N ARG A 353 8.53 -37.69 21.27
CA ARG A 353 8.65 -38.64 22.37
C ARG A 353 10.12 -38.66 22.80
N ILE A 354 10.40 -38.03 23.93
CA ILE A 354 11.62 -38.28 24.70
C ILE A 354 11.42 -39.65 25.37
N GLU A 355 11.97 -40.70 24.76
CA GLU A 355 12.20 -41.96 25.48
C GLU A 355 13.48 -41.83 26.29
N PHE A 356 13.36 -41.90 27.62
CA PHE A 356 14.49 -42.12 28.50
C PHE A 356 14.96 -43.57 28.36
N ARG A 357 16.23 -43.76 27.99
CA ARG A 357 17.02 -44.96 28.29
C ARG A 357 18.33 -44.54 28.90
#